data_AF-A0A954F018-F1
#
_entry.id   AF-A0A954F018-F1
#
_cell.length_a   1.000
_cell.length_b   1.000
_cell.length_c   1.000
_cell.angle_alpha   90.00
_cell.angle_beta   90.00
_cell.angle_gamma   90.00
#
_symmetry.space_group_name_H-M   'P 1'
#
loop_
_entity.id
_entity.type
_entity.pdbx_description
1 polymer ?
#
loop_
_entity_poly.entity_id
_entity_poly.type
_entity_poly.pdbx_seq_one_letter_code
_entity_poly.pdbx_strand_id
1 'polypeptide(L)' 'MAPDATFRELLDAIADGNIDRTLELTDALSSWLKKGGFPPITIGSAALGHDWHRHIASEICNMAMVHARRMATAHAPTDD' A
#
# COMPACT_ATOMS: atom_id res chain seq x y z
N MET A 1 9.42 -11.89 -0.83
CA MET A 1 9.29 -10.42 -0.94
C MET A 1 9.88 -9.80 0.32
N ALA A 2 10.52 -8.64 0.22
CA ALA A 2 11.00 -7.90 1.39
C ALA A 2 9.91 -6.89 1.81
N PRO A 3 9.07 -7.21 2.82
CA PRO A 3 7.86 -6.42 3.10
C PRO A 3 8.18 -4.98 3.49
N ASP A 4 9.26 -4.74 4.25
CA ASP A 4 9.68 -3.39 4.66
C ASP A 4 10.03 -2.51 3.44
N ALA A 5 10.78 -3.08 2.49
CA ALA A 5 11.13 -2.38 1.26
C ALA A 5 9.90 -2.09 0.40
N THR A 6 9.04 -3.11 0.20
CA THR A 6 7.79 -2.96 -0.56
C THR A 6 6.86 -1.92 0.07
N PHE A 7 6.77 -1.87 1.39
CA PHE A 7 5.94 -0.89 2.10
C PHE A 7 6.50 0.53 1.95
N ARG A 8 7.82 0.71 2.06
CA ARG A 8 8.45 2.01 1.81
C ARG A 8 8.25 2.48 0.37
N GLU A 9 8.50 1.61 -0.60
CA GLU A 9 8.26 1.91 -2.01
C GLU A 9 6.80 2.26 -2.29
N LEU A 10 5.86 1.62 -1.58
CA LEU A 10 4.44 1.95 -1.71
C LEU A 10 4.16 3.38 -1.25
N LEU A 11 4.72 3.79 -0.11
CA LEU A 11 4.57 5.14 0.40
C LEU A 11 5.20 6.17 -0.55
N ASP A 12 6.39 5.87 -1.08
CA ASP A 12 7.07 6.72 -2.06
C ASP A 12 6.22 6.86 -3.35
N ALA A 13 5.67 5.75 -3.87
CA ALA A 13 4.80 5.76 -5.05
C ALA A 13 3.51 6.56 -4.85
N ILE A 14 2.92 6.51 -3.66
CA ILE A 14 1.76 7.33 -3.29
C ILE A 14 2.15 8.82 -3.26
N ALA A 15 3.30 9.15 -2.66
CA ALA A 15 3.78 10.52 -2.58
C ALA A 15 4.08 11.12 -3.96
N ASP A 16 4.64 10.30 -4.86
CA ASP A 16 4.94 10.68 -6.24
C ASP A 16 3.70 10.72 -7.16
N GLY A 17 2.53 10.30 -6.67
CA GLY A 17 1.32 10.18 -7.48
C GLY A 17 1.42 9.11 -8.58
N ASN A 18 2.35 8.16 -8.46
CA ASN A 18 2.54 7.08 -9.41
C ASN A 18 1.48 5.99 -9.19
N ILE A 19 0.35 6.12 -9.89
CA ILE A 19 -0.83 5.28 -9.68
C ILE A 19 -0.57 3.81 -10.04
N ASP A 20 0.06 3.54 -11.18
CA ASP A 20 0.36 2.17 -11.61
C ASP A 20 1.26 1.45 -10.61
N ARG A 21 2.32 2.13 -10.16
CA ARG A 21 3.23 1.58 -9.16
C ARG A 21 2.56 1.39 -7.80
N THR A 22 1.69 2.33 -7.41
CA THR A 22 0.89 2.22 -6.19
C THR A 22 0.00 0.98 -6.22
N LEU A 23 -0.68 0.72 -7.33
CA LEU A 23 -1.55 -0.46 -7.49
C LEU A 23 -0.75 -1.76 -7.45
N GLU A 24 0.37 -1.84 -8.17
CA GLU A 24 1.25 -3.01 -8.19
C GLU A 24 1.76 -3.37 -6.78
N LEU A 25 2.32 -2.39 -6.07
CA LEU A 25 2.89 -2.59 -4.74
C LEU A 25 1.81 -2.92 -3.70
N THR A 26 0.64 -2.30 -3.83
CA THR A 26 -0.52 -2.59 -2.97
C THR A 26 -1.03 -4.01 -3.15
N ASP A 27 -1.14 -4.50 -4.40
CA ASP A 27 -1.55 -5.88 -4.67
C ASP A 27 -0.52 -6.87 -4.12
N ALA A 28 0.77 -6.62 -4.39
CA ALA A 28 1.87 -7.45 -3.91
C ALA A 28 1.88 -7.55 -2.37
N LEU A 29 1.83 -6.40 -1.67
CA LEU A 29 1.88 -6.35 -0.22
C LEU A 29 0.62 -6.93 0.42
N SER A 30 -0.57 -6.59 -0.08
CA SER A 30 -1.82 -7.12 0.47
C SER A 30 -1.96 -8.64 0.26
N SER A 31 -1.52 -9.17 -0.89
CA SER A 31 -1.46 -10.61 -1.17
C SER A 31 -0.50 -11.34 -0.23
N TRP A 32 0.68 -10.76 0.02
CA TRP A 32 1.64 -11.28 0.99
C TRP A 32 1.06 -11.35 2.40
N LEU A 33 0.42 -10.28 2.87
CA LEU A 33 -0.21 -10.22 4.19
C LEU A 33 -1.35 -11.23 4.32
N LYS A 34 -2.21 -11.37 3.30
CA LYS A 34 -3.33 -12.34 3.27
C LYS A 34 -2.86 -13.79 3.35
N LYS A 35 -1.70 -14.11 2.78
CA LYS A 35 -1.08 -15.44 2.84
C LYS A 35 -0.41 -15.75 4.18
N GLY A 36 -0.52 -14.87 5.17
CA GLY A 36 0.13 -15.03 6.47
C GLY A 36 1.61 -14.64 6.48
N GLY A 37 2.10 -13.95 5.45
CA GLY A 37 3.47 -13.43 5.40
C GLY A 37 3.77 -12.45 6.55
N PHE A 38 5.04 -12.30 6.91
CA PHE A 38 5.48 -11.36 7.94
C PHE A 38 5.18 -9.92 7.52
N PRO A 39 4.59 -9.09 8.42
CA PRO A 39 4.25 -7.72 8.09
C PRO A 39 5.48 -6.81 8.08
N PRO A 40 5.44 -5.70 7.33
CA PRO A 40 6.48 -4.68 7.42
C PRO A 40 6.42 -3.94 8.76
N ILE A 41 7.52 -3.38 9.22
CA ILE A 41 7.51 -2.39 10.29
C ILE A 41 6.87 -1.10 9.76
N THR A 42 5.79 -0.68 10.41
CA THR A 42 4.99 0.48 10.04
C THR A 42 5.27 1.67 10.98
N ILE A 43 4.25 2.31 11.51
CA ILE A 43 4.38 3.41 12.46
C ILE A 43 4.63 2.89 13.88
N GLY A 44 5.46 3.61 14.63
CA GLY A 44 5.82 3.28 16.00
C GLY A 44 7.00 2.31 16.11
N SER A 45 7.15 1.72 17.28
CA SER A 45 8.26 0.79 17.58
C SER A 45 7.93 -0.62 17.11
N ALA A 46 8.95 -1.37 16.65
CA ALA A 46 8.84 -2.81 16.34
C ALA A 46 8.36 -3.64 17.55
N ALA A 47 8.52 -3.13 18.77
CA ALA A 47 8.03 -3.76 20.00
C ALA A 47 6.49 -3.82 20.11
N LEU A 48 5.76 -3.09 19.26
CA LEU A 48 4.29 -3.14 19.20
C LEU A 48 3.77 -4.47 18.61
N GLY A 49 4.65 -5.27 18.02
CA GLY A 49 4.36 -6.65 17.59
C GLY A 49 3.77 -6.76 16.20
N HIS A 50 3.76 -7.99 15.67
CA HIS A 50 3.35 -8.25 14.30
C HIS A 50 1.88 -7.91 14.02
N ASP A 51 0.97 -8.08 14.97
CA ASP A 51 -0.46 -7.81 14.73
C ASP A 51 -0.73 -6.33 14.51
N TRP A 52 -0.08 -5.46 15.30
CA TRP A 52 -0.11 -4.00 15.09
C TRP A 52 0.35 -3.64 13.68
N HIS A 53 1.53 -4.12 13.31
CA HIS A 53 2.14 -3.82 12.03
C HIS A 53 1.34 -4.38 10.84
N ARG A 54 0.79 -5.60 10.98
CA ARG A 54 -0.11 -6.21 9.99
C ARG A 54 -1.35 -5.37 9.80
N HIS A 55 -1.97 -4.91 10.88
CA HIS A 55 -3.20 -4.12 10.82
C HIS A 55 -2.95 -2.80 10.09
N ILE A 56 -1.92 -2.05 10.49
CA ILE A 56 -1.56 -0.78 9.84
C ILE A 56 -1.21 -0.99 8.37
N ALA A 57 -0.37 -1.98 8.04
CA ALA A 57 0.03 -2.23 6.65
C ALA A 57 -1.18 -2.60 5.77
N SER A 58 -2.12 -3.38 6.31
CA SER A 58 -3.35 -3.74 5.62
C SER A 58 -4.24 -2.52 5.37
N GLU A 59 -4.38 -1.63 6.36
CA GLU A 59 -5.18 -0.42 6.21
C GLU A 59 -4.56 0.54 5.20
N ILE A 60 -3.24 0.72 5.20
CA ILE A 60 -2.56 1.53 4.18
C ILE A 60 -2.76 0.95 2.78
N CYS A 61 -2.67 -0.38 2.61
CA CYS A 61 -2.99 -1.00 1.32
C CYS A 61 -4.43 -0.69 0.87
N ASN A 62 -5.40 -0.75 1.80
CA ASN A 62 -6.79 -0.43 1.49
C ASN A 62 -6.97 1.04 1.08
N MET A 63 -6.41 1.97 1.85
CA MET A 63 -6.44 3.40 1.56
C MET A 63 -5.75 3.74 0.23
N ALA A 64 -4.61 3.11 -0.07
CA ALA A 64 -3.88 3.28 -1.32
C ALA A 64 -4.72 2.85 -2.54
N MET A 65 -5.43 1.72 -2.47
CA MET A 65 -6.35 1.31 -3.53
C MET A 65 -7.49 2.32 -3.74
N VAL A 66 -8.09 2.81 -2.65
CA VAL A 66 -9.18 3.80 -2.74
C VAL A 66 -8.67 5.11 -3.35
N HIS A 67 -7.48 5.55 -2.94
CA HIS A 67 -6.85 6.75 -3.48
C HIS A 67 -6.55 6.61 -4.99
N ALA A 68 -5.89 5.53 -5.39
CA ALA A 68 -5.57 5.24 -6.79
C ALA A 68 -6.83 5.23 -7.68
N ARG A 69 -7.92 4.58 -7.21
CA ARG A 69 -9.20 4.54 -7.93
C ARG A 69 -9.82 5.92 -8.11
N ARG A 70 -9.79 6.77 -7.07
CA ARG A 70 -10.31 8.15 -7.15
C ARG A 70 -9.56 8.98 -8.18
N MET A 71 -8.23 8.83 -8.23
CA MET A 71 -7.42 9.55 -9.21
C MET A 71 -7.66 9.07 -10.64
N ALA A 72 -7.84 7.75 -10.84
CA ALA A 72 -8.20 7.20 -12.15
C ALA A 72 -9.54 7.76 -12.66
N THR A 73 -10.55 7.91 -11.79
CA THR A 73 -11.84 8.52 -12.17
C THR A 73 -11.77 10.01 -12.45
N ALA A 74 -10.85 10.74 -11.81
CA ALA A 74 -10.67 12.17 -12.02
C ALA A 74 -9.94 12.50 -13.33
N HIS A 75 -9.29 11.51 -13.96
CA HIS A 75 -8.53 11.66 -15.20
C HIS A 75 -9.25 11.05 -16.42
N ALA A 76 -10.54 10.70 -16.30
CA ALA A 76 -11.32 10.33 -17.46
C ALA A 76 -11.41 11.54 -18.42
N PRO A 77 -11.03 11.39 -19.71
CA PRO A 77 -11.15 12.48 -20.66
C PRO A 77 -12.62 12.89 -20.72
N THR A 78 -12.87 14.18 -20.61
CA THR A 78 -14.15 14.73 -21.01
C THR A 78 -14.14 14.62 -22.54
N ASP A 79 -14.81 13.61 -23.08
CA ASP A 79 -15.05 13.54 -24.52
C ASP A 79 -15.79 14.82 -24.93
N ASP A 80 -15.12 15.66 -25.72
CA ASP A 80 -15.66 16.80 -26.45
C ASP A 80 -15.37 16.60 -27.94
#